data_AF-A0A847WMB7-F1
#
_entry.id   AF-A0A847WMB7-F1
#
_cell.length_a   1.000
_cell.length_b   1.000
_cell.length_c   1.000
_cell.angle_alpha   90.00
_cell.angle_beta   90.00
_cell.angle_gamma   90.00
#
_symmetry.space_group_name_H-M   'P 1'
#
loop_
_entity.id
_entity.type
_entity.pdbx_description
1 polymer ?
#
loop_
_entity_poly.entity_id
_entity_poly.type
_entity_poly.pdbx_seq_one_letter_code
_entity_poly.pdbx_strand_id
1 'polypeptide(L)'
;MIYITGDTHGDLDRVESFCDEYETTEDDILIILGDSGINFYLNDRDIELKERLYQLPITLFCIHGNHEERPDLVGGYAEKSWREGQVYYEEEYPNILFAIDGEIYDLNGKKSIAIGGAYSVDKFYRISGNIPWFPSEQPDEWIKANVERKLESVNWKVDYILSHTGPLKYLPTDEFLPNIDQNKVDKSTEEWLSKIEEKLDYEIWYFGHFHTDRFIDKAVILYEDILELGE
;
A
#
# COMPACT_ATOMS: atom_id res chain seq x y z
N MET A 1 9.48 -14.18 8.80
CA MET A 1 10.00 -12.81 8.87
C MET A 1 9.00 -11.88 8.19
N ILE A 2 9.11 -10.56 8.41
CA ILE A 2 8.23 -9.60 7.74
C ILE A 2 9.13 -8.56 7.07
N TYR A 3 8.96 -8.42 5.77
CA TYR A 3 9.68 -7.51 4.90
C TYR A 3 8.74 -6.46 4.34
N ILE A 4 9.30 -5.37 3.83
CA ILE A 4 8.52 -4.25 3.30
C ILE A 4 9.22 -3.61 2.11
N THR A 5 8.43 -3.24 1.10
CA THR A 5 8.85 -2.54 -0.13
C THR A 5 7.70 -1.64 -0.63
N GLY A 6 7.95 -0.81 -1.64
CA GLY A 6 6.92 0.04 -2.27
C GLY A 6 6.69 -0.31 -3.73
N ASP A 7 5.61 0.17 -4.35
CA ASP A 7 5.47 0.41 -5.79
C ASP A 7 6.12 -0.65 -6.72
N THR A 8 5.49 -1.81 -6.89
CA THR A 8 5.97 -2.83 -7.86
C THR A 8 5.43 -2.61 -9.27
N HIS A 9 4.28 -1.94 -9.42
CA HIS A 9 3.63 -1.65 -10.71
C HIS A 9 3.45 -2.90 -11.61
N GLY A 10 3.26 -4.07 -10.98
CA GLY A 10 3.16 -5.37 -11.66
C GLY A 10 4.49 -5.97 -12.12
N ASP A 11 5.61 -5.29 -11.92
CA ASP A 11 6.96 -5.83 -12.09
C ASP A 11 7.47 -6.39 -10.76
N LEU A 12 7.37 -7.72 -10.62
CA LEU A 12 7.76 -8.43 -9.41
C LEU A 12 9.04 -9.25 -9.59
N ASP A 13 9.83 -8.99 -10.64
CA ASP A 13 11.11 -9.69 -10.87
C ASP A 13 12.08 -9.53 -9.67
N ARG A 14 12.04 -8.37 -8.99
CA ARG A 14 12.81 -8.16 -7.76
C ARG A 14 12.30 -8.98 -6.57
N VAL A 15 10.99 -9.23 -6.50
CA VAL A 15 10.40 -10.05 -5.43
C VAL A 15 10.75 -11.51 -5.63
N GLU A 16 10.75 -12.00 -6.88
CA GLU A 16 11.21 -13.35 -7.18
C GLU A 16 12.68 -13.53 -6.84
N SER A 17 13.52 -12.58 -7.27
CA SER A 17 14.95 -12.58 -6.96
C SER A 17 15.20 -12.56 -5.44
N PHE A 18 14.41 -11.79 -4.71
CA PHE A 18 14.47 -11.74 -3.25
C PHE A 18 14.09 -13.08 -2.61
N CYS A 19 13.01 -13.72 -3.07
CA CYS A 19 12.60 -15.03 -2.56
C CYS A 19 13.70 -16.09 -2.76
N ASP A 20 14.35 -16.08 -3.92
CA ASP A 20 15.44 -16.99 -4.25
C ASP A 20 16.71 -16.71 -3.42
N GLU A 21 17.09 -15.44 -3.24
CA GLU A 21 18.30 -15.05 -2.51
C GLU A 21 18.17 -15.27 -1.00
N TYR A 22 17.00 -14.98 -0.43
CA TYR A 22 16.74 -15.07 1.00
C TYR A 22 16.09 -16.39 1.42
N GLU A 23 15.85 -17.30 0.47
CA GLU A 23 15.23 -18.61 0.68
C GLU A 23 13.91 -18.50 1.48
N THR A 24 13.04 -17.57 1.08
CA THR A 24 11.80 -17.28 1.81
C THR A 24 10.83 -18.48 1.80
N THR A 25 9.85 -18.41 2.69
CA THR A 25 8.79 -19.41 2.86
C THR A 25 7.41 -18.75 2.90
N GLU A 26 6.34 -19.54 2.76
CA GLU A 26 4.96 -19.03 2.87
C GLU A 26 4.65 -18.38 4.23
N ASP A 27 5.43 -18.67 5.28
CA ASP A 27 5.34 -18.04 6.61
C ASP A 27 5.96 -16.64 6.65
N ASP A 28 6.80 -16.30 5.67
CA ASP A 28 7.36 -14.97 5.48
C ASP A 28 6.35 -14.06 4.79
N ILE A 29 6.41 -12.76 5.10
CA ILE A 29 5.49 -11.76 4.56
C ILE A 29 6.30 -10.68 3.85
N LEU A 30 5.89 -10.30 2.66
CA LEU A 30 6.32 -9.07 2.01
C LEU A 30 5.16 -8.09 1.94
N ILE A 31 5.32 -6.95 2.61
CA ILE A 31 4.39 -5.83 2.55
C ILE A 31 4.73 -4.99 1.31
N ILE A 32 3.73 -4.70 0.48
CA ILE A 32 3.87 -3.78 -0.66
C ILE A 32 3.06 -2.52 -0.37
N LEU A 33 3.72 -1.38 -0.26
CA LEU A 33 3.15 -0.07 0.12
C LEU A 33 2.36 0.60 -1.02
N GLY A 34 1.46 -0.14 -1.65
CA GLY A 34 0.66 0.33 -2.77
C GLY A 34 1.29 0.09 -4.13
N ASP A 35 0.46 0.30 -5.15
CA ASP A 35 0.77 0.10 -6.57
C ASP A 35 1.37 -1.28 -6.82
N SER A 36 0.69 -2.31 -6.30
CA SER A 36 1.09 -3.71 -6.50
C SER A 36 1.05 -4.10 -7.99
N GLY A 37 0.11 -3.49 -8.72
CA GLY A 37 -0.24 -3.81 -10.11
C GLY A 37 -1.11 -5.05 -10.27
N ILE A 38 -1.54 -5.69 -9.17
CA ILE A 38 -2.27 -6.97 -9.19
C ILE A 38 -3.71 -6.81 -9.67
N ASN A 39 -4.34 -5.65 -9.42
CA ASN A 39 -5.71 -5.33 -9.82
C ASN A 39 -5.77 -4.09 -10.72
N PHE A 40 -4.84 -3.96 -11.68
CA PHE A 40 -4.74 -2.77 -12.52
C PHE A 40 -5.50 -2.91 -13.84
N TYR A 41 -5.36 -4.04 -14.55
CA TYR A 41 -5.92 -4.18 -15.90
C TYR A 41 -7.35 -4.75 -15.91
N LEU A 42 -7.77 -5.42 -14.84
CA LEU A 42 -9.06 -6.08 -14.66
C LEU A 42 -9.41 -7.03 -15.81
N ASN A 43 -8.41 -7.76 -16.28
CA ASN A 43 -8.52 -8.76 -17.34
C ASN A 43 -7.47 -9.87 -17.14
N ASP A 44 -7.32 -10.75 -18.13
CA ASP A 44 -6.43 -11.92 -18.09
C ASP A 44 -4.99 -11.60 -17.67
N ARG A 45 -4.48 -10.37 -17.87
CA ARG A 45 -3.14 -9.96 -17.40
C ARG A 45 -3.00 -10.03 -15.88
N ASP A 46 -4.03 -9.59 -15.16
CA ASP A 46 -4.04 -9.61 -13.69
C ASP A 46 -4.16 -11.05 -13.19
N ILE A 47 -4.88 -11.91 -13.93
CA ILE A 47 -4.98 -13.35 -13.64
C ILE A 47 -3.63 -14.03 -13.83
N GLU A 48 -2.96 -13.82 -14.96
CA GLU A 48 -1.61 -14.35 -15.25
C GLU A 48 -0.61 -13.89 -14.18
N LEU A 49 -0.70 -12.63 -13.73
CA LEU A 49 0.13 -12.11 -12.65
C LEU A 49 -0.15 -12.84 -11.33
N LYS A 50 -1.41 -12.99 -10.93
CA LYS A 50 -1.78 -13.71 -9.70
C LYS A 50 -1.33 -15.18 -9.73
N GLU A 51 -1.47 -15.86 -10.86
CA GLU A 51 -1.00 -17.24 -11.04
C GLU A 51 0.51 -17.35 -10.83
N ARG A 52 1.30 -16.40 -11.37
CA ARG A 52 2.75 -16.31 -11.17
C ARG A 52 3.10 -16.06 -9.71
N LEU A 53 2.47 -15.06 -9.09
CA LEU A 53 2.73 -14.66 -7.70
C LEU A 53 2.33 -15.71 -6.67
N TYR A 54 1.27 -16.47 -6.95
CA TYR A 54 0.85 -17.58 -6.09
C TYR A 54 1.92 -18.67 -5.97
N GLN A 55 2.81 -18.83 -6.97
CA GLN A 55 3.89 -19.82 -6.90
C GLN A 55 5.07 -19.39 -6.02
N LEU A 56 5.14 -18.12 -5.60
CA LEU A 56 6.26 -17.63 -4.81
C LEU A 56 6.16 -18.11 -3.35
N PRO A 57 7.27 -18.52 -2.72
CA PRO A 57 7.29 -18.97 -1.35
C PRO A 57 7.29 -17.77 -0.40
N ILE A 58 6.23 -16.96 -0.45
CA ILE A 58 6.04 -15.77 0.40
C ILE A 58 4.55 -15.40 0.42
N THR A 59 4.09 -14.82 1.53
CA THR A 59 2.79 -14.15 1.60
C THR A 59 2.94 -12.68 1.19
N LEU A 60 2.25 -12.25 0.15
CA LEU A 60 2.17 -10.85 -0.25
C LEU A 60 1.06 -10.14 0.53
N PHE A 61 1.38 -9.03 1.18
CA PHE A 61 0.42 -8.19 1.89
C PHE A 61 0.40 -6.78 1.28
N CYS A 62 -0.58 -6.52 0.43
CA CYS A 62 -0.65 -5.33 -0.40
C CYS A 62 -1.50 -4.25 0.26
N ILE A 63 -0.90 -3.07 0.45
CA ILE A 63 -1.64 -1.83 0.74
C ILE A 63 -2.21 -1.31 -0.58
N HIS A 64 -3.36 -0.65 -0.56
CA HIS A 64 -3.96 -0.10 -1.78
C HIS A 64 -3.20 1.14 -2.28
N GLY A 65 -2.83 1.18 -3.57
CA GLY A 65 -2.21 2.35 -4.21
C GLY A 65 -3.14 3.16 -5.11
N ASN A 66 -2.57 4.02 -5.97
CA ASN A 66 -3.30 4.82 -6.97
C ASN A 66 -3.16 4.32 -8.43
N HIS A 67 -2.61 3.12 -8.61
CA HIS A 67 -2.56 2.36 -9.86
C HIS A 67 -3.14 0.96 -9.72
N GLU A 68 -4.23 0.82 -8.97
CA GLU A 68 -4.99 -0.44 -8.85
C GLU A 68 -6.42 -0.18 -8.36
N GLU A 69 -7.35 -1.05 -8.75
CA GLU A 69 -8.71 -1.04 -8.22
C GLU A 69 -8.78 -1.77 -6.88
N ARG A 70 -9.73 -1.37 -6.03
CA ARG A 70 -9.92 -1.96 -4.71
C ARG A 70 -10.51 -3.37 -4.84
N PRO A 71 -10.05 -4.35 -4.04
CA PRO A 71 -10.53 -5.74 -4.13
C PRO A 71 -12.05 -5.90 -4.07
N ASP A 72 -12.74 -5.13 -3.23
CA ASP A 72 -14.19 -5.15 -3.07
C ASP A 72 -14.96 -4.63 -4.30
N LEU A 73 -14.31 -3.83 -5.15
CA LEU A 73 -14.87 -3.29 -6.38
C LEU A 73 -14.55 -4.15 -7.61
N VAL A 74 -13.47 -4.94 -7.57
CA VAL A 74 -13.12 -5.92 -8.61
C VAL A 74 -14.09 -7.12 -8.60
N GLY A 75 -14.45 -7.58 -7.40
CA GLY A 75 -15.21 -8.81 -7.20
C GLY A 75 -14.32 -10.07 -7.19
N GLY A 76 -14.84 -11.19 -6.69
CA GLY A 76 -14.09 -12.44 -6.53
C GLY A 76 -13.35 -12.56 -5.19
N TYR A 77 -13.16 -11.46 -4.48
CA TYR A 77 -12.53 -11.44 -3.17
C TYR A 77 -13.47 -11.82 -2.03
N ALA A 78 -12.99 -12.70 -1.15
CA ALA A 78 -13.58 -12.99 0.15
C ALA A 78 -12.82 -12.25 1.26
N GLU A 79 -13.44 -12.12 2.42
CA GLU A 79 -12.81 -11.59 3.63
C GLU A 79 -12.38 -12.73 4.56
N LYS A 80 -11.22 -12.60 5.20
CA LYS A 80 -10.81 -13.49 6.31
C LYS A 80 -10.12 -12.72 7.42
N SER A 81 -10.25 -13.22 8.65
CA SER A 81 -9.42 -12.77 9.77
C SER A 81 -7.96 -13.12 9.51
N TRP A 82 -7.08 -12.14 9.67
CA TRP A 82 -5.65 -12.33 9.53
C TRP A 82 -4.91 -11.34 10.43
N ARG A 83 -4.05 -11.87 11.31
CA ARG A 83 -3.22 -11.11 12.25
C ARG A 83 -3.98 -10.00 12.99
N GLU A 84 -5.05 -10.38 13.69
CA GLU A 84 -5.97 -9.49 14.44
C GLU A 84 -6.80 -8.50 13.59
N GLY A 85 -6.55 -8.39 12.28
CA GLY A 85 -7.32 -7.60 11.33
C GLY A 85 -8.19 -8.46 10.40
N GLN A 86 -8.68 -7.84 9.33
CA GLN A 86 -9.36 -8.49 8.21
C GLN A 86 -8.63 -8.16 6.91
N VAL A 87 -8.57 -9.12 5.98
CA VAL A 87 -7.97 -8.93 4.65
C VAL A 87 -8.91 -9.42 3.56
N TYR A 88 -8.79 -8.81 2.38
CA TYR A 88 -9.35 -9.37 1.16
C TYR A 88 -8.37 -10.39 0.55
N TYR A 89 -8.90 -11.50 0.05
CA TYR A 89 -8.14 -12.50 -0.69
C TYR A 89 -9.06 -13.27 -1.66
N GLU A 90 -8.47 -13.89 -2.69
CA GLU A 90 -9.17 -14.87 -3.53
C GLU A 90 -8.83 -16.29 -3.03
N GLU A 91 -9.80 -17.20 -3.02
CA GLU A 91 -9.59 -18.56 -2.53
C GLU A 91 -8.55 -19.31 -3.36
N GLU A 92 -8.46 -19.00 -4.65
CA GLU A 92 -7.47 -19.52 -5.59
C GLU A 92 -6.04 -19.06 -5.30
N TYR A 93 -5.86 -17.90 -4.65
CA TYR A 93 -4.56 -17.25 -4.40
C TYR A 93 -4.41 -16.87 -2.91
N PRO A 94 -4.39 -17.85 -1.99
CA PRO A 94 -4.54 -17.60 -0.56
C PRO A 94 -3.39 -16.84 0.11
N ASN A 95 -2.22 -16.76 -0.55
CA ASN A 95 -1.02 -16.02 -0.12
C ASN A 95 -0.96 -14.58 -0.67
N ILE A 96 -1.91 -14.16 -1.51
CA ILE A 96 -2.02 -12.78 -1.99
C ILE A 96 -3.13 -12.10 -1.20
N LEU A 97 -2.72 -11.23 -0.27
CA LEU A 97 -3.61 -10.56 0.67
C LEU A 97 -3.63 -9.06 0.39
N PHE A 98 -4.81 -8.47 0.46
CA PHE A 98 -4.97 -7.02 0.40
C PHE A 98 -5.48 -6.50 1.73
N ALA A 99 -4.80 -5.47 2.23
CA ALA A 99 -5.20 -4.80 3.46
C ALA A 99 -6.53 -4.06 3.25
N ILE A 100 -7.39 -4.13 4.26
CA ILE A 100 -8.58 -3.27 4.36
C ILE A 100 -8.17 -1.96 5.04
N ASP A 101 -8.51 -0.82 4.43
CA ASP A 101 -8.17 0.49 4.99
C ASP A 101 -8.80 0.71 6.36
N GLY A 102 -7.98 1.15 7.31
CA GLY A 102 -8.35 1.36 8.70
C GLY A 102 -8.30 0.10 9.57
N GLU A 103 -8.06 -1.08 9.01
CA GLU A 103 -7.75 -2.24 9.84
C GLU A 103 -6.36 -2.14 10.47
N ILE A 104 -6.23 -2.72 11.67
CA ILE A 104 -5.01 -2.73 12.46
C ILE A 104 -4.56 -4.19 12.57
N TYR A 105 -3.32 -4.45 12.17
CA TYR A 105 -2.73 -5.78 12.13
C TYR A 105 -1.65 -5.92 13.21
N ASP A 106 -1.51 -7.12 13.77
CA ASP A 106 -0.37 -7.51 14.60
C ASP A 106 0.75 -8.06 13.71
N LEU A 107 1.77 -7.25 13.48
CA LEU A 107 2.95 -7.61 12.70
C LEU A 107 4.15 -7.77 13.64
N ASN A 108 4.41 -8.99 14.10
CA ASN A 108 5.44 -9.32 15.09
C ASN A 108 5.26 -8.59 16.45
N GLY A 109 4.03 -8.51 16.94
CA GLY A 109 3.69 -7.82 18.19
C GLY A 109 3.61 -6.29 18.05
N LYS A 110 3.71 -5.77 16.83
CA LYS A 110 3.60 -4.34 16.50
C LYS A 110 2.27 -4.05 15.83
N LYS A 111 1.51 -3.12 16.40
CA LYS A 111 0.22 -2.67 15.85
C LYS A 111 0.46 -1.80 14.64
N SER A 112 0.02 -2.28 13.48
CA SER A 112 0.25 -1.61 12.20
C SER A 112 -1.08 -1.27 11.55
N ILE A 113 -1.35 0.00 11.27
CA ILE A 113 -2.58 0.42 10.58
C ILE A 113 -2.34 0.56 9.07
N ALA A 114 -3.26 0.04 8.26
CA ALA A 114 -3.23 0.20 6.81
C ALA A 114 -4.07 1.41 6.36
N ILE A 115 -3.50 2.26 5.49
CA ILE A 115 -4.17 3.43 4.91
C ILE A 115 -3.72 3.64 3.45
N GLY A 116 -4.45 3.07 2.51
CA GLY A 116 -4.13 3.15 1.08
C GLY A 116 -4.67 4.37 0.36
N GLY A 117 -4.28 4.44 -0.91
CA GLY A 117 -4.72 5.41 -1.90
C GLY A 117 -3.87 6.69 -1.95
N ALA A 118 -3.85 7.31 -3.13
CA ALA A 118 -3.18 8.57 -3.41
C ALA A 118 -3.76 9.22 -4.68
N TYR A 119 -3.36 10.47 -4.96
CA TYR A 119 -3.79 11.15 -6.18
C TYR A 119 -2.91 10.78 -7.37
N SER A 120 -3.57 10.52 -8.50
CA SER A 120 -2.91 10.21 -9.77
C SER A 120 -2.65 11.46 -10.61
N VAL A 121 -1.39 11.93 -10.61
CA VAL A 121 -0.95 13.07 -11.44
C VAL A 121 -1.07 12.79 -12.94
N ASP A 122 -1.10 11.52 -13.33
CA ASP A 122 -1.21 11.04 -14.70
C ASP A 122 -2.66 10.70 -15.11
N LYS A 123 -3.65 10.92 -14.23
CA LYS A 123 -5.08 10.59 -14.46
C LYS A 123 -5.58 10.99 -15.84
N PHE A 124 -5.37 12.25 -16.25
CA PHE A 124 -5.87 12.75 -17.53
C PHE A 124 -5.17 12.10 -18.72
N TYR A 125 -3.88 11.79 -18.58
CA TYR A 125 -3.13 11.03 -19.57
C TYR A 125 -3.72 9.62 -19.70
N ARG A 126 -3.91 8.89 -18.58
CA ARG A 126 -4.48 7.53 -18.58
C ARG A 126 -5.85 7.47 -19.24
N ILE A 127 -6.76 8.36 -18.85
CA ILE A 127 -8.10 8.45 -19.45
C ILE A 127 -8.00 8.72 -20.96
N SER A 128 -7.17 9.67 -21.40
CA SER A 128 -7.02 9.98 -22.84
C SER A 128 -6.37 8.86 -23.65
N GLY A 129 -5.50 8.08 -23.01
CA GLY A 129 -4.79 6.95 -23.59
C GLY A 129 -5.53 5.61 -23.49
N ASN A 130 -6.75 5.60 -22.93
CA ASN A 130 -7.50 4.37 -22.64
C ASN A 130 -6.72 3.37 -21.76
N ILE A 131 -5.97 3.92 -20.80
CA ILE A 131 -5.28 3.19 -19.73
C ILE A 131 -6.20 3.24 -18.48
N PRO A 132 -6.32 2.16 -17.69
CA PRO A 132 -7.17 2.15 -16.50
C PRO A 132 -6.89 3.31 -15.54
N TRP A 133 -7.97 3.92 -15.04
CA TRP A 133 -7.97 4.90 -13.95
C TRP A 133 -9.21 4.67 -13.12
N PHE A 134 -9.08 4.64 -11.80
CA PHE A 134 -10.18 4.28 -10.91
C PHE A 134 -10.62 5.46 -10.04
N PRO A 135 -11.94 5.73 -9.93
CA PRO A 135 -12.45 6.75 -9.01
C PRO A 135 -12.11 6.49 -7.52
N SER A 136 -11.81 5.24 -7.19
CA SER A 136 -11.48 4.70 -5.86
C SER A 136 -10.01 4.83 -5.46
N GLU A 137 -9.13 5.36 -6.33
CA GLU A 137 -7.68 5.50 -6.09
C GLU A 137 -7.36 6.37 -4.86
N GLN A 138 -8.22 7.33 -4.50
CA GLN A 138 -8.08 8.08 -3.24
C GLN A 138 -9.09 7.57 -2.20
N PRO A 139 -8.74 7.62 -0.90
CA PRO A 139 -9.69 7.31 0.16
C PRO A 139 -10.88 8.27 0.12
N ASP A 140 -12.08 7.71 0.12
CA ASP A 140 -13.32 8.48 0.23
C ASP A 140 -13.62 8.86 1.69
N GLU A 141 -14.69 9.61 1.92
CA GLU A 141 -15.06 10.07 3.26
C GLU A 141 -15.45 8.91 4.21
N TRP A 142 -15.92 7.78 3.68
CA TRP A 142 -16.23 6.61 4.51
C TRP A 142 -14.94 5.93 4.98
N ILE A 143 -13.97 5.75 4.07
CA ILE A 143 -12.64 5.20 4.40
C ILE A 143 -11.95 6.09 5.43
N LYS A 144 -11.94 7.41 5.20
CA LYS A 144 -11.35 8.36 6.15
C LYS A 144 -11.98 8.26 7.54
N ALA A 145 -13.31 8.23 7.61
CA ALA A 145 -14.03 8.06 8.87
C ALA A 145 -13.77 6.68 9.52
N ASN A 146 -13.58 5.61 8.74
CA ASN A 146 -13.25 4.29 9.24
C ASN A 146 -11.86 4.27 9.91
N VAL A 147 -10.86 4.82 9.24
CA VAL A 147 -9.50 4.97 9.75
C VAL A 147 -9.50 5.76 11.06
N GLU A 148 -10.13 6.93 11.09
CA GLU A 148 -10.20 7.76 12.30
C GLU A 148 -10.88 7.03 13.46
N ARG A 149 -12.00 6.34 13.21
CA ARG A 149 -12.69 5.53 14.24
C ARG A 149 -11.82 4.39 14.75
N LYS A 150 -11.02 3.75 13.90
CA LYS A 150 -10.13 2.65 14.30
C LYS A 150 -8.97 3.18 15.15
N LEU A 151 -8.40 4.33 14.77
CA LEU A 151 -7.41 5.04 15.57
C LEU A 151 -7.96 5.46 16.95
N GLU A 152 -9.17 6.02 17.00
CA GLU A 152 -9.85 6.32 18.29
C GLU A 152 -9.97 5.07 19.17
N SER A 153 -10.28 3.91 18.59
CA SER A 153 -10.45 2.66 19.35
C SER A 153 -9.16 2.15 20.00
N VAL A 154 -8.00 2.57 19.49
CA VAL A 154 -6.67 2.29 20.05
C VAL A 154 -6.04 3.50 20.74
N ASN A 155 -6.84 4.53 21.05
CA ASN A 155 -6.40 5.78 21.68
C ASN A 155 -5.28 6.48 20.89
N TRP A 156 -5.38 6.47 19.55
CA TRP A 156 -4.41 7.08 18.63
C TRP A 156 -2.97 6.54 18.80
N LYS A 157 -2.83 5.30 19.28
CA LYS A 157 -1.55 4.65 19.50
C LYS A 157 -1.42 3.37 18.66
N VAL A 158 -0.47 3.41 17.74
CA VAL A 158 -0.07 2.29 16.88
C VAL A 158 1.46 2.32 16.75
N ASP A 159 2.10 1.22 16.44
CA ASP A 159 3.55 1.21 16.24
C ASP A 159 3.90 1.70 14.84
N TYR A 160 3.23 1.16 13.82
CA TYR A 160 3.51 1.45 12.41
C TYR A 160 2.29 1.95 11.65
N ILE A 161 2.56 2.79 10.65
CA ILE A 161 1.59 3.19 9.62
C ILE A 161 2.08 2.62 8.31
N LEU A 162 1.20 1.92 7.60
CA LEU A 162 1.45 1.37 6.28
C LEU A 162 0.52 2.09 5.31
N SER A 163 1.03 3.04 4.55
CA SER A 163 0.22 3.81 3.60
C SER A 163 0.84 3.86 2.22
N HIS A 164 0.08 4.32 1.23
CA HIS A 164 0.67 4.51 -0.11
C HIS A 164 1.33 5.89 -0.25
N THR A 165 0.65 6.97 0.16
CA THR A 165 1.22 8.32 0.29
C THR A 165 1.43 8.70 1.76
N GLY A 166 1.99 9.88 2.06
CA GLY A 166 2.37 10.29 3.41
C GLY A 166 1.93 11.71 3.80
N PRO A 167 2.10 12.09 5.09
CA PRO A 167 1.87 13.46 5.56
C PRO A 167 2.70 14.50 4.79
N LEU A 168 2.16 15.71 4.63
CA LEU A 168 2.76 16.79 3.84
C LEU A 168 4.22 17.11 4.22
N LYS A 169 4.55 17.01 5.51
CA LYS A 169 5.91 17.31 6.02
C LYS A 169 6.97 16.29 5.62
N TYR A 170 6.57 15.10 5.20
CA TYR A 170 7.45 14.01 4.80
C TYR A 170 7.58 13.85 3.28
N LEU A 171 6.83 14.62 2.48
CA LEU A 171 6.86 14.45 1.04
C LEU A 171 8.24 14.84 0.44
N PRO A 172 8.82 14.01 -0.45
CA PRO A 172 10.10 14.28 -1.07
C PRO A 172 9.92 15.26 -2.24
N THR A 173 9.70 16.54 -1.93
CA THR A 173 9.34 17.56 -2.94
C THR A 173 10.36 17.74 -4.06
N ASP A 174 11.61 17.32 -3.84
CA ASP A 174 12.69 17.33 -4.83
C ASP A 174 12.61 16.18 -5.84
N GLU A 175 11.82 15.13 -5.57
CA GLU A 175 11.51 14.04 -6.51
C GLU A 175 10.25 14.31 -7.35
N PHE A 176 9.56 15.41 -7.10
CA PHE A 176 8.35 15.72 -7.83
C PHE A 176 8.64 15.96 -9.32
N LEU A 177 7.81 15.35 -10.17
CA LEU A 177 7.95 15.45 -11.63
C LEU A 177 8.00 16.93 -12.08
N PRO A 178 9.07 17.37 -12.76
CA PRO A 178 9.31 18.79 -13.03
C PRO A 178 8.28 19.42 -13.98
N ASN A 179 7.57 18.58 -14.74
CA ASN A 179 6.56 19.00 -15.71
C ASN A 179 5.12 18.99 -15.15
N ILE A 180 4.95 18.69 -13.86
CA ILE A 180 3.65 18.69 -13.18
C ILE A 180 3.47 20.02 -12.43
N ASP A 181 2.41 20.75 -12.77
CA ASP A 181 2.00 21.94 -12.03
C ASP A 181 1.44 21.53 -10.66
N GLN A 182 2.26 21.70 -9.62
CA GLN A 182 1.95 21.31 -8.24
C GLN A 182 0.72 22.01 -7.66
N ASN A 183 0.25 23.12 -8.27
CA ASN A 183 -0.99 23.77 -7.85
C ASN A 183 -2.26 23.04 -8.31
N LYS A 184 -2.13 22.09 -9.25
CA LYS A 184 -3.24 21.29 -9.79
C LYS A 184 -3.30 19.88 -9.21
N VAL A 185 -2.29 19.49 -8.45
CA VAL A 185 -2.24 18.21 -7.74
C VAL A 185 -3.23 18.30 -6.58
N ASP A 186 -4.17 17.37 -6.52
CA ASP A 186 -5.04 17.21 -5.36
C ASP A 186 -4.22 16.60 -4.22
N LYS A 187 -4.07 17.34 -3.12
CA LYS A 187 -3.32 16.92 -1.93
C LYS A 187 -4.23 16.60 -0.75
N SER A 188 -5.53 16.39 -1.01
CA SER A 188 -6.52 16.21 0.05
C SER A 188 -6.25 14.96 0.90
N THR A 189 -5.63 13.93 0.32
CA THR A 189 -5.18 12.74 1.05
C THR A 189 -4.01 13.07 1.98
N GLU A 190 -2.96 13.71 1.49
CA GLU A 190 -1.78 14.09 2.28
C GLU A 190 -2.11 15.13 3.37
N GLU A 191 -3.00 16.08 3.07
CA GLU A 191 -3.55 17.03 4.04
C GLU A 191 -4.33 16.33 5.16
N TRP A 192 -5.09 15.29 4.83
CA TRP A 192 -5.80 14.48 5.80
C TRP A 192 -4.84 13.63 6.64
N LEU A 193 -3.87 12.95 6.02
CA LEU A 193 -2.83 12.19 6.73
C LEU A 193 -2.02 13.09 7.68
N SER A 194 -1.78 14.35 7.30
CA SER A 194 -1.11 15.33 8.18
C SER A 194 -1.91 15.58 9.47
N LYS A 195 -3.25 15.67 9.39
CA LYS A 195 -4.12 15.83 10.56
C LYS A 195 -4.17 14.57 11.44
N ILE A 196 -4.01 13.40 10.85
CA ILE A 196 -3.87 12.14 11.59
C ILE A 196 -2.55 12.14 12.35
N GLU A 197 -1.46 12.48 11.66
CA GLU A 197 -0.11 12.45 12.22
C GLU A 197 0.04 13.37 13.44
N GLU A 198 -0.62 14.54 13.43
CA GLU A 198 -0.63 15.48 14.57
C GLU A 198 -1.18 14.88 15.89
N LYS A 199 -1.98 13.82 15.82
CA LYS A 199 -2.63 13.18 16.97
C LYS A 199 -1.98 11.86 17.38
N LEU A 200 -1.20 11.25 16.48
CA LEU A 200 -0.80 9.85 16.57
C LEU A 200 0.47 9.68 17.44
N ASP A 201 0.45 8.69 18.34
CA ASP A 201 1.66 8.16 18.99
C ASP A 201 2.12 6.92 18.21
N TYR A 202 3.24 7.06 17.47
CA TYR A 202 3.78 6.03 16.59
C TYR A 202 5.31 6.02 16.49
N GLU A 203 5.85 4.89 16.03
CA GLU A 203 7.29 4.67 15.84
C GLU A 203 7.71 5.04 14.41
N ILE A 204 7.13 4.41 13.39
CA ILE A 204 7.53 4.55 11.98
C ILE A 204 6.32 4.68 11.06
N TRP A 205 6.42 5.56 10.08
CA TRP A 205 5.45 5.73 9.01
C TRP A 205 6.06 5.29 7.68
N TYR A 206 5.59 4.17 7.13
CA TYR A 206 6.04 3.64 5.85
C TYR A 206 5.09 4.06 4.73
N PHE A 207 5.64 4.55 3.61
CA PHE A 207 4.87 4.82 2.41
C PHE A 207 5.67 4.67 1.10
N GLY A 208 4.97 4.58 -0.03
CA GLY A 208 5.55 4.48 -1.37
C GLY A 208 5.32 5.75 -2.18
N HIS A 209 4.70 5.59 -3.35
CA HIS A 209 4.16 6.61 -4.27
C HIS A 209 5.17 7.52 -4.97
N PHE A 210 6.28 7.88 -4.31
CA PHE A 210 7.22 8.90 -4.79
C PHE A 210 8.46 8.35 -5.50
N HIS A 211 8.51 7.03 -5.72
CA HIS A 211 9.56 6.34 -6.49
C HIS A 211 10.99 6.65 -6.00
N THR A 212 11.17 6.66 -4.68
CA THR A 212 12.47 6.88 -4.03
C THR A 212 12.55 6.11 -2.72
N ASP A 213 13.76 5.65 -2.37
CA ASP A 213 14.05 5.09 -1.06
C ASP A 213 14.66 6.16 -0.15
N ARG A 214 13.95 6.56 0.92
CA ARG A 214 14.36 7.65 1.81
C ARG A 214 13.94 7.45 3.25
N PHE A 215 14.80 7.87 4.17
CA PHE A 215 14.54 7.90 5.61
C PHE A 215 14.50 9.36 6.08
N ILE A 216 13.36 9.80 6.58
CA ILE A 216 13.11 11.20 6.98
C ILE A 216 12.45 11.21 8.36
N ASP A 217 13.23 11.45 9.42
CA ASP A 217 12.73 11.46 10.81
C ASP A 217 12.04 10.13 11.17
N LYS A 218 10.71 10.07 11.24
CA LYS A 218 9.94 8.85 11.48
C LYS A 218 9.37 8.22 10.20
N ALA A 219 9.58 8.82 9.04
CA ALA A 219 9.06 8.35 7.78
C ALA A 219 10.10 7.53 7.01
N VAL A 220 9.65 6.44 6.40
CA VAL A 220 10.42 5.63 5.46
C VAL A 220 9.63 5.57 4.16
N ILE A 221 10.21 6.12 3.10
CA ILE A 221 9.70 6.07 1.73
C ILE A 221 10.40 4.91 1.04
N LEU A 222 9.65 4.02 0.40
CA LEU A 222 10.21 2.86 -0.30
C LEU A 222 9.77 2.82 -1.75
N TYR A 223 10.69 2.38 -2.62
CA TYR A 223 10.41 2.05 -3.99
C TYR A 223 11.09 0.75 -4.40
N GLU A 224 12.41 0.69 -4.43
CA GLU A 224 13.14 -0.51 -4.87
C GLU A 224 13.70 -1.33 -3.72
N ASP A 225 13.99 -0.70 -2.58
CA ASP A 225 14.54 -1.40 -1.44
C ASP A 225 13.51 -2.36 -0.83
N ILE A 226 14.02 -3.49 -0.34
CA ILE A 226 13.30 -4.45 0.49
C ILE A 226 13.99 -4.47 1.84
N LEU A 227 13.28 -4.04 2.88
CA LEU A 227 13.80 -3.94 4.25
C LEU A 227 13.11 -4.96 5.17
N GLU A 228 13.76 -5.34 6.27
CA GLU A 228 13.04 -5.99 7.36
C GLU A 228 12.14 -4.94 8.07
N LEU A 229 10.90 -5.31 8.39
CA LEU A 229 9.95 -4.39 9.02
C LEU A 229 10.48 -3.94 10.39
N GLY A 230 10.68 -2.63 10.54
CA GLY A 230 11.15 -2.02 11.79
C GLY A 230 12.61 -1.57 11.77
N GLU A 231 13.34 -1.83 10.69
CA GLU A 231 14.68 -1.26 10.42
C GLU A 231 14.61 0.21 9.97
#